data_AF-G7WJC9-F1
#
_entry.id   AF-G7WJC9-F1
#
_cell.length_a   1.000
_cell.length_b   1.000
_cell.length_c   1.000
_cell.angle_alpha   90.00
_cell.angle_beta   90.00
_cell.angle_gamma   90.00
#
_symmetry.space_group_name_H-M   'P 1'
#
loop_
_entity.id
_entity.type
_entity.pdbx_description
1 polymer ?
#
loop_
_entity_poly.entity_id
_entity_poly.type
_entity_poly.pdbx_seq_one_letter_code
_entity_poly.pdbx_strand_id
1 'polypeptide(L)'
;MAEKIEEFLFDIMGLLVPGMIVFFTFGLTLASMINWDPFINSISSMNYNNSILLKLIISNRLLERSSWGNGEVIYVLVGFLIISYLLGHIAKVFSKYFYDFGKVFFDEGFNKIVEYLLTQCKTKLSGKINFGRWPLWLNKLRKWFMYKFSKQVSKVISEYFTFGAANYGYGNKDIAKKVVEFLNNKCQMNFPDNWYSIYKFSKVMMDQEKIKSLSSRFLAKYNFYRSLSFIFFVNNLLILFLLRYKYQILNEGVLQYYHALLIFSLASWMTFHEKYKRYWTLCGNEALMSLFYFFIKNEVKLPNEQAHE
;
A
#
# COMPACT_ATOMS: atom_id res chain seq x y z
N MET A 1 4.88 4.18 30.95
CA MET A 1 4.45 2.76 30.87
C MET A 1 3.26 2.60 29.93
N ALA A 2 2.19 3.41 30.08
CA ALA A 2 1.05 3.42 29.17
C ALA A 2 1.42 3.67 27.68
N GLU A 3 2.28 4.65 27.39
CA GLU A 3 2.73 4.92 26.00
C GLU A 3 3.41 3.71 25.34
N LYS A 4 4.24 2.96 26.10
CA LYS A 4 4.90 1.74 25.59
C LYS A 4 3.90 0.60 25.32
N ILE A 5 2.85 0.50 26.13
CA ILE A 5 1.77 -0.49 25.92
C ILE A 5 0.95 -0.10 24.69
N GLU A 6 0.65 1.19 24.51
CA GLU A 6 -0.03 1.69 23.31
C GLU A 6 0.77 1.39 22.04
N GLU A 7 2.08 1.69 22.03
CA GLU A 7 2.97 1.37 20.91
C GLU A 7 3.01 -0.12 20.59
N PHE A 8 3.14 -0.97 21.61
CA PHE A 8 3.13 -2.42 21.46
C PHE A 8 1.79 -2.92 20.88
N LEU A 9 0.66 -2.41 21.38
CA LEU A 9 -0.66 -2.74 20.86
C LEU A 9 -0.83 -2.27 19.41
N PHE A 10 -0.33 -1.08 19.05
CA PHE A 10 -0.36 -0.60 17.67
C PHE A 10 0.47 -1.48 16.73
N ASP A 11 1.63 -1.96 17.17
CA ASP A 11 2.46 -2.86 16.38
C ASP A 11 1.80 -4.24 16.20
N ILE A 12 1.19 -4.81 17.24
CA ILE A 12 0.43 -6.06 17.14
C ILE A 12 -0.78 -5.87 16.22
N MET A 13 -1.59 -4.83 16.44
CA MET A 13 -2.77 -4.56 15.61
C MET A 13 -2.39 -4.30 14.15
N GLY A 14 -1.25 -3.66 13.91
CA GLY A 14 -0.68 -3.43 12.59
C GLY A 14 -0.33 -4.71 11.82
N LEU A 15 -0.29 -5.86 12.50
CA LEU A 15 -0.07 -7.18 11.92
C LEU A 15 -1.36 -8.01 11.97
N LEU A 16 -2.00 -8.11 13.13
CA LEU A 16 -3.19 -8.91 13.35
C LEU A 16 -4.33 -8.48 12.42
N VAL A 17 -4.60 -7.17 12.30
CA VAL A 17 -5.74 -6.66 11.52
C VAL A 17 -5.55 -6.92 10.02
N PRO A 18 -4.40 -6.62 9.38
CA PRO A 18 -4.18 -7.04 8.00
C PRO A 18 -4.32 -8.55 7.79
N GLY A 19 -3.87 -9.36 8.75
CA GLY A 19 -4.02 -10.80 8.72
C GLY A 19 -5.47 -11.29 8.75
N MET A 20 -6.27 -10.74 9.65
CA MET A 20 -7.72 -10.98 9.67
C MET A 20 -8.36 -10.55 8.35
N ILE A 21 -7.94 -9.43 7.78
CA ILE A 21 -8.44 -8.96 6.48
C ILE A 21 -8.05 -9.92 5.36
N VAL A 22 -6.82 -10.47 5.33
CA VAL A 22 -6.46 -11.56 4.39
C VAL A 22 -7.42 -12.72 4.56
N PHE A 23 -7.60 -13.20 5.79
CA PHE A 23 -8.46 -14.35 6.07
C PHE A 23 -9.89 -14.11 5.58
N PHE A 24 -10.49 -12.96 5.90
CA PHE A 24 -11.84 -12.65 5.46
C PHE A 24 -11.92 -12.40 3.96
N THR A 25 -11.04 -11.59 3.37
CA THR A 25 -11.12 -11.28 1.93
C THR A 25 -10.86 -12.50 1.06
N PHE A 26 -9.81 -13.28 1.35
CA PHE A 26 -9.49 -14.47 0.58
C PHE A 26 -10.43 -15.62 0.93
N GLY A 27 -10.72 -15.82 2.22
CA GLY A 27 -11.64 -16.85 2.67
C GLY A 27 -13.04 -16.64 2.11
N LEU A 28 -13.60 -15.43 2.17
CA LEU A 28 -14.89 -15.12 1.56
C LEU A 28 -14.82 -15.25 0.03
N THR A 29 -13.77 -14.76 -0.62
CA THR A 29 -13.64 -14.88 -2.08
C THR A 29 -13.59 -16.35 -2.51
N LEU A 30 -12.78 -17.18 -1.85
CA LEU A 30 -12.68 -18.61 -2.16
C LEU A 30 -13.96 -19.35 -1.79
N ALA A 31 -14.52 -19.13 -0.59
CA ALA A 31 -15.72 -19.82 -0.13
C ALA A 31 -16.96 -19.47 -0.96
N SER A 32 -17.08 -18.22 -1.40
CA SER A 32 -18.21 -17.76 -2.21
C SER A 32 -18.05 -18.14 -3.68
N MET A 33 -16.86 -17.92 -4.26
CA MET A 33 -16.68 -18.07 -5.71
C MET A 33 -16.48 -19.53 -6.13
N ILE A 34 -15.93 -20.40 -5.27
CA ILE A 34 -15.69 -21.81 -5.62
C ILE A 34 -16.90 -22.66 -5.27
N ASN A 35 -17.45 -23.33 -6.27
CA ASN A 35 -18.32 -24.47 -6.07
C ASN A 35 -17.44 -25.66 -5.60
N TRP A 36 -17.57 -25.98 -4.31
CA TRP A 36 -16.69 -26.95 -3.66
C TRP A 36 -16.89 -28.38 -4.16
N ASP A 37 -18.09 -28.75 -4.60
CA ASP A 37 -18.36 -30.12 -5.08
C ASP A 37 -17.53 -30.50 -6.33
N PRO A 38 -17.57 -29.74 -7.45
CA PRO A 38 -16.72 -30.01 -8.61
C PRO A 38 -15.23 -29.79 -8.30
N PHE A 39 -14.88 -28.85 -7.41
CA PHE A 39 -13.50 -28.62 -7.00
C PHE A 39 -12.91 -29.82 -6.24
N ILE A 40 -13.63 -30.35 -5.25
CA ILE A 40 -13.24 -31.53 -4.48
C ILE A 40 -13.17 -32.76 -5.40
N ASN A 41 -14.12 -32.93 -6.32
CA ASN A 41 -14.09 -34.02 -7.30
C ASN A 41 -12.91 -33.92 -8.27
N SER A 42 -12.49 -32.71 -8.64
CA SER A 42 -11.31 -32.48 -9.47
C SER A 42 -10.01 -32.80 -8.70
N ILE A 43 -9.90 -32.42 -7.43
CA ILE A 43 -8.71 -32.73 -6.62
C ILE A 43 -8.69 -34.21 -6.20
N SER A 44 -9.82 -34.84 -5.89
CA SER A 44 -9.86 -36.26 -5.51
C SER A 44 -9.40 -37.17 -6.65
N SER A 45 -9.56 -36.73 -7.91
CA SER A 45 -8.96 -37.38 -9.09
C SER A 45 -7.42 -37.27 -9.15
N MET A 46 -6.84 -36.27 -8.49
CA MET A 46 -5.39 -36.10 -8.32
C MET A 46 -4.91 -36.82 -7.05
N ASN A 47 -4.72 -38.14 -7.17
CA ASN A 47 -4.01 -39.01 -6.22
C ASN A 47 -4.29 -38.77 -4.72
N TYR A 48 -5.47 -39.24 -4.30
CA TYR A 48 -6.09 -39.15 -2.98
C TYR A 48 -5.22 -39.55 -1.77
N ASN A 49 -4.17 -40.36 -1.97
CA ASN A 49 -3.45 -40.98 -0.85
C ASN A 49 -2.46 -40.06 -0.12
N ASN A 50 -2.01 -38.96 -0.73
CA ASN A 50 -0.90 -38.15 -0.18
C ASN A 50 -1.27 -36.72 0.27
N SER A 51 -2.49 -36.22 0.04
CA SER A 51 -2.83 -34.84 0.42
C SER A 51 -3.47 -34.76 1.82
N ILE A 52 -2.64 -34.45 2.81
CA ILE A 52 -3.05 -34.13 4.20
C ILE A 52 -4.15 -33.06 4.22
N LEU A 53 -4.08 -32.10 3.29
CA LEU A 53 -5.06 -31.03 3.14
C LEU A 53 -6.47 -31.55 2.80
N LEU A 54 -6.60 -32.58 1.96
CA LEU A 54 -7.89 -33.13 1.55
C LEU A 54 -8.52 -33.96 2.67
N LYS A 55 -7.68 -34.68 3.43
CA LYS A 55 -8.12 -35.40 4.64
C LYS A 55 -8.67 -34.45 5.69
N LEU A 56 -8.07 -33.28 5.87
CA LEU A 56 -8.56 -32.22 6.78
C LEU A 56 -9.89 -31.60 6.33
N ILE A 57 -10.05 -31.35 5.02
CA ILE A 57 -11.30 -30.81 4.46
C ILE A 57 -12.46 -31.82 4.58
N ILE A 58 -12.18 -33.10 4.32
CA ILE A 58 -13.18 -34.17 4.45
C ILE A 58 -13.49 -34.47 5.92
N SER A 59 -12.49 -34.43 6.82
CA SER A 59 -12.74 -34.58 8.26
C SER A 59 -13.58 -33.45 8.84
N ASN A 60 -13.65 -32.28 8.20
CA ASN A 60 -14.55 -31.21 8.63
C ASN A 60 -16.04 -31.55 8.42
N ARG A 61 -16.42 -32.57 7.64
CA ARG A 61 -17.79 -33.11 7.70
C ARG A 61 -18.10 -33.80 9.04
N LEU A 62 -17.10 -34.12 9.87
CA LEU A 62 -17.31 -34.58 11.25
C LEU A 62 -17.60 -33.44 12.24
N LEU A 63 -17.40 -32.17 11.86
CA LEU A 63 -17.80 -31.02 12.70
C LEU A 63 -19.32 -30.83 12.79
N GLU A 64 -20.11 -31.53 11.96
CA GLU A 64 -21.57 -31.57 12.11
C GLU A 64 -22.02 -32.30 13.39
N ARG A 65 -21.09 -32.88 14.18
CA ARG A 65 -21.43 -33.70 15.34
C ARG A 65 -20.87 -33.28 16.69
N SER A 66 -20.19 -32.15 16.84
CA SER A 66 -19.70 -31.75 18.17
C SER A 66 -20.63 -30.74 18.85
N SER A 67 -21.09 -31.11 20.05
CA SER A 67 -21.47 -30.16 21.09
C SER A 67 -20.19 -29.45 21.55
N TRP A 68 -19.84 -28.35 20.90
CA TRP A 68 -18.63 -27.60 21.21
C TRP A 68 -18.66 -27.16 22.67
N GLY A 69 -17.77 -27.72 23.50
CA GLY A 69 -17.56 -27.25 24.85
C GLY A 69 -16.87 -25.87 24.84
N ASN A 70 -17.09 -25.06 25.87
CA ASN A 70 -16.50 -23.71 25.98
C ASN A 70 -14.96 -23.69 25.80
N GLY A 71 -14.26 -24.79 26.13
CA GLY A 71 -12.80 -24.90 25.94
C GLY A 71 -12.34 -25.01 24.49
N GLU A 72 -13.11 -25.69 23.63
CA GLU A 72 -12.74 -25.88 22.21
C GLU A 72 -12.85 -24.57 21.41
N VAL A 73 -13.83 -23.73 21.76
CA VAL A 73 -14.01 -22.39 21.17
C VAL A 73 -12.78 -21.51 21.45
N ILE A 74 -12.22 -21.56 22.66
CA ILE A 74 -11.02 -20.79 23.02
C ILE A 74 -9.83 -21.21 22.16
N TYR A 75 -9.60 -22.52 21.96
CA TYR A 75 -8.50 -22.99 21.12
C TYR A 75 -8.65 -22.55 19.66
N VAL A 76 -9.87 -22.57 19.12
CA VAL A 76 -10.13 -22.09 17.76
C VAL A 76 -9.89 -20.58 17.65
N LEU A 77 -10.33 -19.79 18.63
CA LEU A 77 -10.07 -18.35 18.66
C LEU A 77 -8.58 -18.04 18.76
N VAL A 78 -7.85 -18.71 19.64
CA VAL A 78 -6.40 -18.54 19.77
C VAL A 78 -5.68 -18.95 18.49
N GLY A 79 -6.04 -20.09 17.89
CA GLY A 79 -5.50 -20.53 16.61
C GLY A 79 -5.76 -19.52 15.48
N PHE A 80 -6.98 -18.97 15.41
CA PHE A 80 -7.34 -17.93 14.46
C PHE A 80 -6.50 -16.65 14.64
N LEU A 81 -6.27 -16.22 15.89
CA LEU A 81 -5.43 -15.04 16.18
C LEU A 81 -3.97 -15.28 15.76
N ILE A 82 -3.41 -16.46 16.04
CA ILE A 82 -2.04 -16.81 15.64
C ILE A 82 -1.90 -16.84 14.12
N ILE A 83 -2.82 -17.51 13.42
CA ILE A 83 -2.81 -17.58 11.95
C ILE A 83 -2.95 -16.18 11.35
N SER A 84 -3.86 -15.37 11.87
CA SER A 84 -4.04 -13.98 11.43
C SER A 84 -2.75 -13.19 11.63
N TYR A 85 -2.12 -13.25 12.80
CA TYR A 85 -0.85 -12.57 13.05
C TYR A 85 0.24 -12.97 12.03
N LEU A 86 0.38 -14.27 11.74
CA LEU A 86 1.35 -14.78 10.76
C LEU A 86 1.05 -14.30 9.34
N LEU A 87 -0.22 -14.38 8.90
CA LEU A 87 -0.66 -13.86 7.61
C LEU A 87 -0.40 -12.35 7.49
N GLY A 88 -0.59 -11.61 8.58
CA GLY A 88 -0.28 -10.18 8.65
C GLY A 88 1.19 -9.87 8.43
N HIS A 89 2.09 -10.64 9.04
CA HIS A 89 3.54 -10.54 8.81
C HIS A 89 3.90 -10.82 7.35
N ILE A 90 3.36 -11.90 6.78
CA ILE A 90 3.56 -12.25 5.37
C ILE A 90 3.12 -11.08 4.48
N ALA A 91 1.90 -10.57 4.68
CA ALA A 91 1.39 -9.42 3.93
C ALA A 91 2.28 -8.18 4.08
N LYS A 92 2.78 -7.90 5.29
CA LYS A 92 3.70 -6.78 5.54
C LYS A 92 5.01 -6.91 4.77
N VAL A 93 5.62 -8.09 4.77
CA VAL A 93 6.89 -8.37 4.08
C VAL A 93 6.70 -8.31 2.56
N PHE A 94 5.72 -9.04 2.02
CA PHE A 94 5.46 -9.05 0.58
C PHE A 94 4.99 -7.69 0.05
N SER A 95 4.24 -6.92 0.83
CA SER A 95 3.87 -5.55 0.43
C SER A 95 5.10 -4.68 0.20
N LYS A 96 6.19 -4.83 0.98
CA LYS A 96 7.43 -4.09 0.75
C LYS A 96 8.00 -4.38 -0.64
N TYR A 97 8.20 -5.67 -0.94
CA TYR A 97 8.73 -6.09 -2.25
C TYR A 97 7.83 -5.71 -3.41
N PHE A 98 6.51 -5.82 -3.22
CA PHE A 98 5.52 -5.41 -4.23
C PHE A 98 5.64 -3.92 -4.57
N TYR A 99 5.81 -3.04 -3.57
CA TYR A 99 5.95 -1.61 -3.80
C TYR A 99 7.32 -1.23 -4.37
N ASP A 100 8.39 -1.89 -3.94
CA ASP A 100 9.73 -1.70 -4.50
C ASP A 100 9.75 -2.10 -5.99
N PHE A 101 9.16 -3.26 -6.32
CA PHE A 101 9.01 -3.71 -7.71
C PHE A 101 8.09 -2.78 -8.51
N GLY A 102 6.95 -2.38 -7.92
CA GLY A 102 5.99 -1.49 -8.55
C GLY A 102 6.61 -0.14 -8.94
N LYS A 103 7.50 0.40 -8.09
CA LYS A 103 8.26 1.62 -8.41
C LYS A 103 9.14 1.44 -9.65
N VAL A 104 9.90 0.34 -9.73
CA VAL A 104 10.76 0.06 -10.89
C VAL A 104 9.92 -0.16 -12.14
N PHE A 105 8.88 -0.99 -12.05
CA PHE A 105 8.09 -1.39 -13.20
C PHE A 105 7.18 -0.25 -13.69
N PHE A 106 6.44 0.40 -12.80
CA PHE A 106 5.49 1.44 -13.17
C PHE A 106 6.13 2.83 -13.25
N ASP A 107 6.80 3.29 -12.20
CA ASP A 107 7.31 4.68 -12.17
C ASP A 107 8.48 4.86 -13.14
N GLU A 108 9.43 3.91 -13.15
CA GLU A 108 10.63 4.00 -13.99
C GLU A 108 10.45 3.42 -15.39
N GLY A 109 9.47 2.51 -15.58
CA GLY A 109 9.16 1.85 -16.85
C GLY A 109 7.86 2.36 -17.50
N PHE A 110 6.71 1.84 -17.07
CA PHE A 110 5.40 2.05 -17.70
C PHE A 110 5.04 3.54 -17.86
N ASN A 111 5.19 4.34 -16.81
CA ASN A 111 4.83 5.76 -16.82
C ASN A 111 5.68 6.54 -17.83
N LYS A 112 6.97 6.22 -17.97
CA LYS A 112 7.84 6.82 -18.99
C LYS A 112 7.43 6.41 -20.40
N ILE A 113 7.05 5.15 -20.60
CA ILE A 113 6.54 4.66 -21.90
C ILE A 113 5.23 5.38 -22.25
N VAL A 114 4.30 5.49 -21.30
CA VAL A 114 3.03 6.21 -21.49
C VAL A 114 3.27 7.68 -21.79
N GLU A 115 4.16 8.35 -21.05
CA GLU A 115 4.53 9.74 -21.31
C GLU A 115 5.13 9.92 -22.71
N TYR A 116 6.02 9.01 -23.13
CA TYR A 116 6.59 8.99 -24.47
C TYR A 116 5.51 8.80 -25.55
N LEU A 117 4.63 7.80 -25.41
CA LEU A 117 3.54 7.54 -26.36
C LEU A 117 2.59 8.72 -26.46
N LEU A 118 2.24 9.34 -25.33
CA LEU A 118 1.40 10.54 -25.30
C LEU A 118 2.08 11.72 -25.97
N THR A 119 3.39 11.87 -25.80
CA THR A 119 4.17 12.92 -26.48
C THR A 119 4.19 12.69 -27.99
N GLN A 120 4.38 11.45 -28.45
CA GLN A 120 4.29 11.08 -29.86
C GLN A 120 2.88 11.30 -30.44
N CYS A 121 1.82 11.02 -29.66
CA CYS A 121 0.45 11.34 -30.06
C CYS A 121 0.26 12.86 -30.20
N LYS A 122 0.80 13.67 -29.27
CA LYS A 122 0.72 15.13 -29.34
C LYS A 122 1.42 15.68 -30.59
N THR A 123 2.62 15.20 -30.93
CA THR A 123 3.36 15.66 -32.12
C THR A 123 2.66 15.26 -33.42
N LYS A 124 2.07 14.06 -33.49
CA LYS A 124 1.25 13.64 -34.64
C LYS A 124 -0.06 14.46 -34.75
N LEU A 125 -0.75 14.72 -33.64
CA LEU A 125 -1.97 15.55 -33.60
C LEU A 125 -1.71 17.04 -33.91
N SER A 126 -0.53 17.56 -33.57
CA SER A 126 -0.10 18.90 -33.98
C SER A 126 0.31 18.98 -35.44
N GLY A 127 0.73 17.85 -36.04
CA GLY A 127 0.93 17.72 -37.48
C GLY A 127 -0.33 18.05 -38.29
N LYS A 128 -0.14 18.50 -39.53
CA LYS A 128 -1.21 18.71 -40.54
C LYS A 128 -1.82 17.35 -40.93
N ILE A 129 -2.59 16.73 -40.04
CA ILE A 129 -3.41 15.60 -40.42
C ILE A 129 -4.64 16.15 -41.17
N ASN A 130 -4.55 16.17 -42.50
CA ASN A 130 -5.67 16.47 -43.40
C ASN A 130 -6.65 15.29 -43.40
N PHE A 131 -7.41 15.13 -42.31
CA PHE A 131 -8.64 14.35 -42.35
C PHE A 131 -9.68 15.20 -43.09
N GLY A 132 -10.21 14.66 -44.19
CA GLY A 132 -11.03 15.38 -45.16
C GLY A 132 -12.19 16.18 -44.56
N ARG A 133 -12.59 17.25 -45.27
CA ARG A 133 -13.82 18.10 -45.18
C ARG A 133 -14.55 18.25 -43.82
N TRP A 134 -13.88 18.13 -42.69
CA TRP A 134 -14.47 18.54 -41.42
C TRP A 134 -14.39 20.07 -41.31
N PRO A 135 -15.47 20.75 -40.90
CA PRO A 135 -15.45 22.17 -40.58
C PRO A 135 -14.28 22.52 -39.66
N LEU A 136 -13.57 23.62 -39.96
CA LEU A 136 -12.39 24.08 -39.21
C LEU A 136 -12.62 24.15 -37.69
N TRP A 137 -13.84 24.52 -37.27
CA TRP A 137 -14.21 24.62 -35.86
C TRP A 137 -14.30 23.26 -35.15
N LEU A 138 -14.83 22.22 -35.81
CA LEU A 138 -14.88 20.86 -35.26
C LEU A 138 -13.48 20.27 -35.11
N ASN A 139 -12.59 20.54 -36.07
CA ASN A 139 -11.18 20.14 -35.96
C ASN A 139 -10.47 20.82 -34.78
N LYS A 140 -10.75 22.11 -34.53
CA LYS A 140 -10.21 22.85 -33.38
C LYS A 140 -10.75 22.33 -32.05
N LEU A 141 -12.06 22.09 -31.96
CA LEU A 141 -12.72 21.54 -30.77
C LEU A 141 -12.22 20.11 -30.46
N ARG A 142 -12.08 19.26 -31.47
CA ARG A 142 -11.52 17.91 -31.33
C ARG A 142 -10.08 17.94 -30.82
N LYS A 143 -9.21 18.78 -31.41
CA LYS A 143 -7.81 18.91 -30.96
C LYS A 143 -7.73 19.39 -29.51
N TRP A 144 -8.55 20.38 -29.14
CA TRP A 144 -8.62 20.86 -27.77
C TRP A 144 -9.13 19.80 -26.79
N PHE A 145 -10.20 19.08 -27.14
CA PHE A 145 -10.77 18.01 -26.33
C PHE A 145 -9.77 16.87 -26.14
N MET A 146 -9.17 16.36 -27.23
CA MET A 146 -8.16 15.30 -27.16
C MET A 146 -6.94 15.73 -26.35
N TYR A 147 -6.50 17.00 -26.45
CA TYR A 147 -5.41 17.52 -25.65
C TYR A 147 -5.75 17.58 -24.16
N LYS A 148 -6.91 18.15 -23.80
CA LYS A 148 -7.36 18.20 -22.40
C LYS A 148 -7.61 16.81 -21.82
N PHE A 149 -8.30 15.95 -22.57
CA PHE A 149 -8.59 14.58 -22.16
C PHE A 149 -7.32 13.76 -21.98
N SER A 150 -6.40 13.76 -22.96
CA SER A 150 -5.12 13.05 -22.84
C SER A 150 -4.28 13.57 -21.67
N LYS A 151 -4.24 14.89 -21.44
CA LYS A 151 -3.55 15.48 -20.28
C LYS A 151 -4.18 15.03 -18.95
N GLN A 152 -5.51 15.02 -18.86
CA GLN A 152 -6.22 14.62 -17.65
C GLN A 152 -6.07 13.12 -17.38
N VAL A 153 -6.23 12.28 -18.41
CA VAL A 153 -6.04 10.82 -18.32
C VAL A 153 -4.60 10.50 -17.96
N SER A 154 -3.62 11.14 -18.59
CA SER A 154 -2.20 10.97 -18.24
C SER A 154 -1.93 11.29 -16.78
N LYS A 155 -2.49 12.39 -16.29
CA LYS A 155 -2.32 12.81 -14.89
C LYS A 155 -2.94 11.80 -13.94
N VAL A 156 -4.15 11.34 -14.22
CA VAL A 156 -4.85 10.33 -13.40
C VAL A 156 -4.07 9.01 -13.42
N ILE A 157 -3.67 8.52 -14.61
CA ILE A 157 -2.90 7.28 -14.73
C ILE A 157 -1.58 7.41 -13.98
N SER A 158 -0.81 8.49 -14.19
CA SER A 158 0.45 8.65 -13.50
C SER A 158 0.25 8.76 -11.99
N GLU A 159 -0.75 9.48 -11.50
CA GLU A 159 -1.01 9.59 -10.06
C GLU A 159 -1.36 8.24 -9.40
N TYR A 160 -2.20 7.42 -10.03
CA TYR A 160 -2.63 6.12 -9.48
C TYR A 160 -1.65 4.98 -9.73
N PHE A 161 -0.88 5.03 -10.81
CA PHE A 161 0.19 4.07 -11.11
C PHE A 161 1.58 4.59 -10.72
N THR A 162 1.66 5.57 -9.80
CA THR A 162 2.91 5.91 -9.13
C THR A 162 2.96 5.20 -7.79
N PHE A 163 3.91 4.27 -7.65
CA PHE A 163 4.17 3.47 -6.46
C PHE A 163 5.18 4.13 -5.51
N GLY A 164 5.94 5.11 -6.01
CA GLY A 164 6.73 5.99 -5.19
C GLY A 164 5.87 6.96 -4.38
N ALA A 165 6.15 7.08 -3.09
CA ALA A 165 5.62 8.17 -2.30
C ALA A 165 6.49 9.42 -2.48
N ALA A 166 5.89 10.61 -2.45
CA ALA A 166 6.65 11.85 -2.46
C ALA A 166 7.51 11.98 -1.19
N ASN A 167 8.74 12.48 -1.35
CA ASN A 167 9.67 12.65 -0.25
C ASN A 167 9.14 13.66 0.79
N TYR A 168 8.84 14.89 0.39
CA TYR A 168 8.37 15.95 1.29
C TYR A 168 7.11 16.63 0.75
N GLY A 169 6.34 17.23 1.66
CA GLY A 169 5.30 18.20 1.29
C GLY A 169 5.92 19.46 0.67
N TYR A 170 5.12 20.21 -0.11
CA TYR A 170 5.60 21.37 -0.87
C TYR A 170 6.33 22.43 -0.02
N GLY A 171 5.91 22.63 1.24
CA GLY A 171 6.55 23.59 2.17
C GLY A 171 7.77 23.09 2.95
N ASN A 172 8.06 21.78 2.93
CA ASN A 172 9.10 21.18 3.80
C ASN A 172 10.43 20.93 3.09
N LYS A 173 10.48 21.09 1.76
CA LYS A 173 11.72 20.94 0.99
C LYS A 173 12.77 21.96 1.39
N ASP A 174 12.37 23.21 1.61
CA ASP A 174 13.30 24.27 2.02
C ASP A 174 13.79 24.06 3.46
N ILE A 175 12.94 23.49 4.31
CA ILE A 175 13.31 23.10 5.68
C ILE A 175 14.34 21.98 5.66
N ALA A 176 14.15 20.98 4.80
CA ALA A 176 15.12 19.89 4.64
C ALA A 176 16.51 20.42 4.25
N LYS A 177 16.57 21.35 3.28
CA LYS A 177 17.82 22.01 2.90
C LYS A 177 18.47 22.75 4.06
N LYS A 178 17.70 23.56 4.80
CA LYS A 178 18.21 24.27 5.99
C LYS A 178 18.77 23.33 7.05
N VAL A 179 18.12 22.19 7.29
CA VAL A 179 18.60 21.18 8.23
C VAL A 179 19.91 20.56 7.76
N VAL A 180 20.03 20.22 6.46
CA VAL A 180 21.27 19.69 5.89
C VAL A 180 22.40 20.73 5.95
N GLU A 181 22.12 21.99 5.59
CA GLU A 181 23.06 23.10 5.70
C GLU A 181 23.52 23.31 7.15
N PHE A 182 22.61 23.23 8.12
CA PHE A 182 22.93 23.30 9.54
C PHE A 182 23.87 22.16 9.95
N LEU A 183 23.55 20.92 9.60
CA LEU A 183 24.39 19.75 9.91
C LEU A 183 25.78 19.86 9.28
N ASN A 184 25.87 20.33 8.04
CA ASN A 184 27.14 20.40 7.34
C ASN A 184 28.00 21.58 7.79
N ASN A 185 27.39 22.74 8.04
CA ASN A 185 28.12 23.95 8.39
C ASN A 185 28.41 24.07 9.89
N LYS A 186 27.43 23.75 10.75
CA LYS A 186 27.54 23.91 12.20
C LYS A 186 28.08 22.66 12.88
N CYS A 187 27.63 21.48 12.45
CA CYS A 187 28.10 20.21 13.02
C CYS A 187 29.29 19.61 12.25
N GLN A 188 29.77 20.27 11.18
CA GLN A 188 30.89 19.83 10.34
C GLN A 188 30.72 18.39 9.82
N MET A 189 29.49 17.99 9.53
CA MET A 189 29.19 16.67 8.97
C MET A 189 29.24 16.72 7.44
N ASN A 190 29.63 15.64 6.77
CA ASN A 190 29.37 15.49 5.33
C ASN A 190 28.04 14.76 5.14
N PHE A 191 26.94 15.42 5.51
CA PHE A 191 25.61 14.82 5.52
C PHE A 191 24.94 14.90 4.14
N PRO A 192 24.43 13.77 3.59
CA PRO A 192 23.83 13.74 2.27
C PRO A 192 22.42 14.35 2.26
N ASP A 193 22.12 15.14 1.21
CA ASP A 193 20.78 15.69 0.95
C ASP A 193 19.88 14.63 0.31
N ASN A 194 19.55 13.58 1.06
CA ASN A 194 18.56 12.60 0.66
C ASN A 194 17.54 12.34 1.77
N TRP A 195 16.30 12.09 1.36
CA TRP A 195 15.16 11.98 2.27
C TRP A 195 15.38 10.90 3.35
N TYR A 196 15.89 9.74 2.96
CA TYR A 196 16.02 8.60 3.86
C TYR A 196 17.08 8.83 4.94
N SER A 197 18.21 9.43 4.57
CA SER A 197 19.27 9.84 5.50
C SER A 197 18.73 10.85 6.50
N ILE A 198 18.07 11.91 6.04
CA ILE A 198 17.48 12.94 6.91
C ILE A 198 16.48 12.29 7.88
N TYR A 199 15.53 11.50 7.37
CA TYR A 199 14.55 10.81 8.20
C TYR A 199 15.20 9.88 9.24
N LYS A 200 16.20 9.08 8.83
CA LYS A 200 16.90 8.15 9.73
C LYS A 200 17.63 8.90 10.83
N PHE A 201 18.32 9.98 10.48
CA PHE A 201 19.02 10.83 11.45
C PHE A 201 18.05 11.53 12.39
N SER A 202 16.97 12.14 11.87
CA SER A 202 15.89 12.70 12.67
C SER A 202 15.37 11.69 13.68
N LYS A 203 15.11 10.45 13.25
CA LYS A 203 14.59 9.41 14.13
C LYS A 203 15.57 9.06 15.26
N VAL A 204 16.86 8.89 14.95
CA VAL A 204 17.90 8.62 15.96
C VAL A 204 17.96 9.76 16.98
N MET A 205 17.97 11.01 16.51
CA MET A 205 17.99 12.18 17.39
C MET A 205 16.74 12.27 18.26
N MET A 206 15.57 12.00 17.69
CA MET A 206 14.32 11.98 18.43
C MET A 206 14.29 10.91 19.52
N ASP A 207 14.84 9.73 19.25
CA ASP A 207 14.92 8.64 20.23
C ASP A 207 15.92 8.98 21.35
N GLN A 208 17.10 9.54 21.00
CA GLN A 208 18.14 9.94 21.95
C GLN A 208 17.67 11.08 22.87
N GLU A 209 17.10 12.12 22.28
CA GLU A 209 16.67 13.34 22.95
C GLU A 209 15.23 13.26 23.48
N LYS A 210 14.56 12.11 23.29
CA LYS A 210 13.17 11.85 23.69
C LYS A 210 12.20 12.92 23.16
N ILE A 211 12.40 13.37 21.93
CA ILE A 211 11.57 14.38 21.28
C ILE A 211 10.21 13.75 20.95
N LYS A 212 9.15 14.27 21.58
CA LYS A 212 7.78 13.84 21.28
C LYS A 212 7.43 14.15 19.83
N SER A 213 6.93 13.14 19.11
CA SER A 213 6.62 13.25 17.69
C SER A 213 5.58 12.21 17.27
N LEU A 214 4.82 12.53 16.24
CA LEU A 214 3.85 11.60 15.64
C LEU A 214 4.46 10.69 14.57
N SER A 215 5.77 10.80 14.29
CA SER A 215 6.43 10.08 13.20
C SER A 215 6.26 8.56 13.28
N SER A 216 6.40 7.97 14.48
CA SER A 216 6.21 6.54 14.73
C SER A 216 4.76 6.10 14.42
N ARG A 217 3.78 6.91 14.81
CA ARG A 217 2.36 6.64 14.51
C ARG A 217 2.08 6.73 13.01
N PHE A 218 2.68 7.68 12.29
CA PHE A 218 2.57 7.75 10.83
C PHE A 218 3.26 6.59 10.13
N LEU A 219 4.41 6.11 10.65
CA LEU A 219 5.10 4.94 10.14
C LEU A 219 4.25 3.66 10.30
N ALA A 220 3.60 3.50 11.45
CA ALA A 220 2.70 2.38 11.70
C ALA A 220 1.52 2.40 10.70
N LYS A 221 0.89 3.57 10.51
CA LYS A 221 -0.19 3.76 9.52
C LYS A 221 0.30 3.50 8.09
N TYR A 222 1.49 3.96 7.73
CA TYR A 222 2.13 3.67 6.44
C TYR A 222 2.22 2.16 6.20
N ASN A 223 2.80 1.40 7.15
CA ASN A 223 2.93 -0.04 7.02
C ASN A 223 1.57 -0.74 6.92
N PHE A 224 0.61 -0.31 7.75
CA PHE A 224 -0.75 -0.85 7.74
C PHE A 224 -1.43 -0.66 6.38
N TYR A 225 -1.48 0.57 5.85
CA TYR A 225 -2.13 0.85 4.58
C TYR A 225 -1.41 0.24 3.38
N ARG A 226 -0.08 0.13 3.44
CA ARG A 226 0.71 -0.56 2.42
C ARG A 226 0.33 -2.05 2.35
N SER A 227 0.24 -2.71 3.50
CA SER A 227 -0.21 -4.10 3.59
C SER A 227 -1.64 -4.27 3.08
N LEU A 228 -2.58 -3.41 3.49
CA LEU A 228 -3.96 -3.49 3.01
C LEU A 228 -4.06 -3.30 1.50
N SER A 229 -3.37 -2.30 0.96
CA SER A 229 -3.35 -2.08 -0.49
C SER A 229 -2.83 -3.32 -1.23
N PHE A 230 -1.76 -3.94 -0.76
CA PHE A 230 -1.25 -5.20 -1.31
C PHE A 230 -2.28 -6.33 -1.24
N ILE A 231 -2.94 -6.52 -0.10
CA ILE A 231 -3.96 -7.57 0.09
C ILE A 231 -5.10 -7.40 -0.92
N PHE A 232 -5.65 -6.19 -1.04
CA PHE A 232 -6.71 -5.93 -2.01
C PHE A 232 -6.23 -6.05 -3.45
N PHE A 233 -4.99 -5.68 -3.76
CA PHE A 233 -4.42 -5.91 -5.10
C PHE A 233 -4.37 -7.40 -5.45
N VAL A 234 -3.83 -8.23 -4.55
CA VAL A 234 -3.77 -9.69 -4.77
C VAL A 234 -5.18 -10.29 -4.83
N ASN A 235 -6.12 -9.81 -4.01
CA ASN A 235 -7.51 -10.25 -4.07
C ASN A 235 -8.16 -9.90 -5.42
N ASN A 236 -7.88 -8.72 -5.99
CA ASN A 236 -8.33 -8.39 -7.35
C ASN A 236 -7.75 -9.38 -8.38
N LEU A 237 -6.46 -9.71 -8.29
CA LEU A 237 -5.84 -10.70 -9.17
C LEU A 237 -6.47 -12.08 -9.01
N LEU A 238 -6.80 -12.48 -7.78
CA LEU A 238 -7.49 -13.74 -7.50
C LEU A 238 -8.88 -13.77 -8.14
N ILE A 239 -9.69 -12.72 -7.96
CA ILE A 239 -11.02 -12.61 -8.57
C ILE A 239 -10.91 -12.71 -10.09
N LEU A 240 -9.98 -11.97 -10.71
CA LEU A 240 -9.75 -12.01 -12.16
C LEU A 240 -9.26 -13.38 -12.64
N PHE A 241 -8.41 -14.04 -11.85
CA PHE A 241 -7.93 -15.39 -12.14
C PHE A 241 -9.07 -16.40 -12.09
N LEU A 242 -9.91 -16.37 -11.06
CA LEU A 242 -11.06 -17.26 -10.91
C LEU A 242 -12.06 -17.08 -12.06
N LEU A 243 -12.28 -15.84 -12.53
CA LEU A 243 -13.14 -15.58 -13.69
C LEU A 243 -12.64 -16.23 -15.00
N ARG A 244 -11.33 -16.47 -15.12
CA ARG A 244 -10.78 -17.17 -16.29
C ARG A 244 -11.21 -18.64 -16.34
N TYR A 245 -11.42 -19.26 -15.18
CA TYR A 245 -11.87 -20.65 -15.09
C TYR A 245 -13.41 -20.68 -15.24
N LYS A 246 -13.87 -20.71 -16.49
CA LYS A 246 -15.28 -20.72 -16.89
C LYS A 246 -16.12 -21.74 -16.09
N TYR A 247 -17.24 -21.26 -15.53
CA TYR A 247 -18.51 -21.90 -15.11
C TYR A 247 -18.52 -23.26 -14.38
N GLN A 248 -17.56 -24.17 -14.58
CA GLN A 248 -17.56 -25.50 -13.97
C GLN A 248 -17.17 -25.48 -12.49
N ILE A 249 -16.31 -24.53 -12.08
CA ILE A 249 -15.83 -24.40 -10.71
C ILE A 249 -16.49 -23.20 -10.01
N LEU A 250 -17.13 -22.29 -10.75
CA LEU A 250 -17.71 -21.08 -10.17
C LEU A 250 -19.15 -21.32 -9.71
N ASN A 251 -19.49 -20.76 -8.54
CA ASN A 251 -20.87 -20.75 -8.06
C ASN A 251 -21.73 -19.77 -8.89
N GLU A 252 -22.81 -20.25 -9.51
CA GLU A 252 -23.72 -19.45 -10.35
C GLU A 252 -24.36 -18.27 -9.60
N GLY A 253 -24.63 -18.42 -8.30
CA GLY A 253 -25.18 -17.32 -7.49
C GLY A 253 -24.20 -16.16 -7.31
N VAL A 254 -22.89 -16.43 -7.38
CA VAL A 254 -21.83 -15.43 -7.15
C VAL A 254 -21.41 -14.71 -8.43
N LEU A 255 -21.71 -15.29 -9.59
CA LEU A 255 -21.65 -14.61 -10.90
C LEU A 255 -22.57 -13.38 -10.97
N GLN A 256 -23.50 -13.17 -10.04
CA GLN A 256 -24.28 -11.94 -9.97
C GLN A 256 -23.57 -10.83 -9.18
N TYR A 257 -22.72 -11.19 -8.21
CA TYR A 257 -22.08 -10.25 -7.29
C TYR A 257 -20.60 -9.98 -7.61
N TYR A 258 -19.99 -10.73 -8.54
CA TYR A 258 -18.55 -10.60 -8.81
C TYR A 258 -18.13 -9.20 -9.26
N HIS A 259 -18.94 -8.50 -10.06
CA HIS A 259 -18.65 -7.13 -10.48
C HIS A 259 -18.58 -6.20 -9.27
N ALA A 260 -19.52 -6.36 -8.32
CA ALA A 260 -19.52 -5.59 -7.09
C ALA A 260 -18.27 -5.89 -6.24
N LEU A 261 -17.88 -7.16 -6.11
CA LEU A 261 -16.66 -7.57 -5.42
C LEU A 261 -15.40 -7.00 -6.07
N LEU A 262 -15.31 -7.04 -7.40
CA LEU A 262 -14.18 -6.48 -8.15
C LEU A 262 -14.11 -4.96 -7.99
N ILE A 263 -15.24 -4.25 -8.13
CA ILE A 263 -15.31 -2.80 -7.95
C ILE A 263 -14.90 -2.41 -6.52
N PHE A 264 -15.45 -3.11 -5.52
CA PHE A 264 -15.11 -2.88 -4.12
C PHE A 264 -13.62 -3.14 -3.83
N SER A 265 -13.09 -4.25 -4.33
CA SER A 265 -11.68 -4.61 -4.15
C SER A 265 -10.77 -3.61 -4.85
N LEU A 266 -11.13 -3.14 -6.05
CA LEU A 266 -10.36 -2.13 -6.80
C LEU A 266 -10.40 -0.77 -6.10
N ALA A 267 -11.58 -0.31 -5.66
CA ALA A 267 -11.75 0.93 -4.91
C ALA A 267 -10.98 0.91 -3.58
N SER A 268 -11.00 -0.23 -2.88
CA SER A 268 -10.23 -0.46 -1.66
C SER A 268 -8.73 -0.40 -1.94
N TRP A 269 -8.26 -1.09 -2.98
CA TRP A 269 -6.86 -1.03 -3.40
C TRP A 269 -6.41 0.42 -3.67
N MET A 270 -7.15 1.18 -4.49
CA MET A 270 -6.85 2.57 -4.81
C MET A 270 -6.84 3.47 -3.56
N THR A 271 -7.82 3.30 -2.68
CA THR A 271 -7.93 4.09 -1.44
C THR A 271 -6.73 3.86 -0.53
N PHE A 272 -6.33 2.60 -0.32
CA PHE A 272 -5.18 2.27 0.51
C PHE A 272 -3.85 2.61 -0.17
N HIS A 273 -3.80 2.52 -1.50
CA HIS A 273 -2.67 2.96 -2.31
C HIS A 273 -2.40 4.47 -2.12
N GLU A 274 -3.44 5.30 -2.13
CA GLU A 274 -3.23 6.73 -1.88
C GLU A 274 -2.86 7.01 -0.41
N LYS A 275 -3.50 6.31 0.54
CA LYS A 275 -3.22 6.48 1.96
C LYS A 275 -1.78 6.13 2.34
N TYR A 276 -1.20 5.02 1.85
CA TYR A 276 0.18 4.70 2.25
C TYR A 276 1.16 5.78 1.78
N LYS A 277 1.00 6.32 0.55
CA LYS A 277 1.86 7.41 0.03
C LYS A 277 1.80 8.62 0.94
N ARG A 278 0.58 9.05 1.27
CA ARG A 278 0.36 10.19 2.16
C ARG A 278 1.03 10.00 3.52
N TYR A 279 0.87 8.84 4.15
CA TYR A 279 1.44 8.59 5.48
C TYR A 279 2.96 8.47 5.47
N TRP A 280 3.57 8.00 4.36
CA TRP A 280 5.02 8.06 4.20
C TRP A 280 5.54 9.50 4.20
N THR A 281 4.93 10.37 3.40
CA THR A 281 5.31 11.79 3.32
C THR A 281 5.08 12.49 4.66
N LEU A 282 3.96 12.24 5.35
CA LEU A 282 3.69 12.79 6.69
C LEU A 282 4.71 12.32 7.73
N CYS A 283 5.12 11.05 7.68
CA CYS A 283 6.15 10.50 8.57
C CYS A 283 7.48 11.25 8.41
N GLY A 284 7.95 11.44 7.18
CA GLY A 284 9.18 12.18 6.90
C GLY A 284 9.08 13.67 7.26
N ASN A 285 7.96 14.30 6.93
CA ASN A 285 7.70 15.70 7.27
C ASN A 285 7.73 15.92 8.80
N GLU A 286 7.06 15.05 9.55
CA GLU A 286 6.99 15.15 11.02
C GLU A 286 8.37 14.97 11.65
N ALA A 287 9.13 13.96 11.24
CA ALA A 287 10.48 13.72 11.74
C ALA A 287 11.43 14.90 11.42
N LEU A 288 11.32 15.45 10.20
CA LEU A 288 12.08 16.64 9.80
C LEU A 288 11.72 17.85 10.66
N MET A 289 10.43 18.12 10.87
CA MET A 289 9.97 19.26 11.67
C MET A 289 10.40 19.12 13.13
N SER A 290 10.29 17.93 13.72
CA SER A 290 10.78 17.67 15.08
C SER A 290 12.27 17.97 15.21
N LEU A 291 13.08 17.54 14.24
CA LEU A 291 14.52 17.82 14.21
C LEU A 291 14.82 19.31 14.02
N PHE A 292 14.12 19.97 13.10
CA PHE A 292 14.30 21.40 12.83
C PHE A 292 13.99 22.26 14.05
N TYR A 293 12.87 21.99 14.75
CA TYR A 293 12.54 22.70 15.99
C TYR A 293 13.53 22.43 17.12
N PHE A 294 14.07 21.21 17.20
CA PHE A 294 15.12 20.89 18.15
C PHE A 294 16.38 21.73 17.92
N PHE A 295 16.85 21.84 16.67
CA PHE A 295 18.00 22.68 16.34
C PHE A 295 17.76 24.16 16.64
N ILE A 296 16.63 24.73 16.22
CA ILE A 296 16.31 26.14 16.50
C ILE A 296 16.23 26.40 18.01
N LYS A 297 15.56 25.51 18.76
CA LYS A 297 15.42 25.68 20.20
C LYS A 297 16.78 25.65 20.91
N ASN A 298 17.72 24.83 20.44
CA ASN A 298 19.05 24.75 21.00
C ASN A 298 19.94 25.92 20.56
N GLU A 299 19.78 26.44 19.34
CA GLU A 299 20.45 27.69 18.92
C GLU A 299 20.00 28.90 19.77
N VAL A 300 18.71 29.01 20.11
CA VAL A 300 18.19 30.09 20.96
C VAL A 300 18.75 30.04 22.39
N LYS A 301 19.19 28.87 22.86
CA LYS A 301 19.85 28.73 24.17
C LYS A 301 21.34 29.08 24.16
N LEU A 302 21.99 29.01 23.00
CA LEU A 302 23.44 29.17 22.86
C LEU A 302 24.03 30.59 22.71
N PRO A 303 23.33 31.73 22.89
CA PRO A 303 24.05 33.02 22.88
C PRO A 303 24.66 33.44 24.24
N ASN A 304 24.16 32.98 25.39
CA ASN A 304 24.48 33.61 26.69
C ASN A 304 24.85 32.69 27.87
N GLU A 305 24.78 31.36 27.75
CA GLU A 305 25.22 30.45 28.84
C GLU A 305 26.74 30.18 28.85
N GLN A 306 27.53 30.84 28.00
CA GLN A 306 29.00 30.80 28.02
C GLN A 306 29.65 32.15 28.38
N ALA A 307 28.87 33.14 28.84
CA ALA A 307 29.41 34.43 29.26
C ALA A 307 29.76 34.50 30.77
N HIS A 308 29.44 33.48 31.56
CA HIS A 308 29.79 33.41 32.98
C HIS A 308 30.02 31.97 33.43
N GLU A 309 31.20 31.42 33.12
CA GLU A 309 31.96 30.56 34.04
C GLU A 309 33.44 30.95 33.98
#